data_AF-A0A2T0QYW1-F1
#
_entry.id   AF-A0A2T0QYW1-F1
#
_cell.length_a   1.000
_cell.length_b   1.000
_cell.length_c   1.000
_cell.angle_alpha   90.00
_cell.angle_beta   90.00
_cell.angle_gamma   90.00
#
_symmetry.space_group_name_H-M   'P 1'
#
loop_
_entity.id
_entity.type
_entity.pdbx_description
1 polymer ?
#
loop_
_entity_poly.entity_id
_entity_poly.type
_entity_poly.pdbx_seq_one_letter_code
_entity_poly.pdbx_strand_id
1 'polypeptide(L)'
;MPARPTARRPFLGALGAVAVVGLTAAGCGSNTLSGDATSSSTTTTKASSAATADPALKAMLPESVQSSGTLRVGTNAEYAPNEFLDGTTVKGMDIDLMNAVGAKLGVKVEYSNASFDSLLTGVASNRYDAAISSFTITSARLEQVNMVQYYNAGTQWVVAKGNPKKIDPDNACGQIVSVQTGTTQSDDDLPVRQKACTDAGEPEIQVLSFDSQEDATAAVVQGRAAGMLADSPIAAYAVKQTGDKLELSGKVYDSAPYGIVLPKAETDAANAVSKALEEIAKDGSYEAALAPWGGESGAVTEFPVNPAAS
;
A
#
# COMPACT_ATOMS: atom_id res chain seq x y z
N MET A 1 -5.77 31.00 -47.71
CA MET A 1 -7.23 30.90 -47.90
C MET A 1 -7.51 30.88 -49.40
N PRO A 2 -8.46 30.08 -49.93
CA PRO A 2 -9.76 29.84 -49.32
C PRO A 2 -10.09 28.38 -49.00
N ALA A 3 -10.89 28.26 -47.95
CA ALA A 3 -11.58 27.07 -47.51
C ALA A 3 -12.73 26.70 -48.46
N ARG A 4 -13.11 25.42 -48.48
CA ARG A 4 -14.38 24.94 -49.04
C ARG A 4 -14.91 23.74 -48.24
N PRO A 5 -16.22 23.46 -48.28
CA PRO A 5 -17.03 23.36 -47.08
C PRO A 5 -17.60 21.94 -46.84
N THR A 6 -18.27 21.85 -45.70
CA THR A 6 -19.12 20.82 -45.13
C THR A 6 -20.09 20.10 -46.07
N ALA A 7 -20.28 18.78 -45.83
CA ALA A 7 -21.49 18.06 -46.21
C ALA A 7 -21.95 17.14 -45.06
N ARG A 8 -23.05 17.54 -44.41
CA ARG A 8 -23.82 16.74 -43.46
C ARG A 8 -24.70 15.76 -44.23
N ARG A 9 -24.83 14.53 -43.74
CA ARG A 9 -25.88 13.59 -44.17
C ARG A 9 -26.95 13.48 -43.08
N PRO A 10 -28.26 13.58 -43.42
CA PRO A 10 -29.35 13.32 -42.51
C PRO A 10 -29.74 11.84 -42.55
N PHE A 11 -30.17 11.28 -41.42
CA PHE A 11 -31.03 10.11 -41.39
C PHE A 11 -32.17 10.39 -40.41
N LEU A 12 -33.35 10.69 -40.96
CA LEU A 12 -34.66 10.40 -40.37
C LEU A 12 -34.76 8.86 -40.23
N GLY A 13 -35.48 8.23 -39.30
CA GLY A 13 -36.53 8.64 -38.37
C GLY A 13 -37.50 7.45 -38.23
N ALA A 14 -37.91 7.09 -37.01
CA ALA A 14 -39.10 6.30 -36.67
C ALA A 14 -39.18 6.24 -35.12
N LEU A 15 -39.94 7.10 -34.43
CA LEU A 15 -41.37 6.99 -34.08
C LEU A 15 -41.80 5.60 -33.56
N GLY A 16 -42.08 5.56 -32.26
CA GLY A 16 -42.78 4.47 -31.57
C GLY A 16 -43.08 4.89 -30.12
N ALA A 17 -44.17 5.63 -29.91
CA ALA A 17 -44.68 6.02 -28.60
C ALA A 17 -45.74 5.03 -28.13
N VAL A 18 -45.67 4.53 -26.89
CA VAL A 18 -46.84 4.00 -26.16
C VAL A 18 -46.72 4.28 -24.65
N ALA A 19 -47.64 5.16 -24.22
CA ALA A 19 -48.43 5.24 -23.00
C ALA A 19 -47.87 4.85 -21.60
N VAL A 20 -48.00 5.86 -20.73
CA VAL A 20 -47.96 5.86 -19.26
C VAL A 20 -49.18 5.12 -18.67
N VAL A 21 -48.95 4.30 -17.64
CA VAL A 21 -49.93 4.05 -16.56
C VAL A 21 -49.19 4.06 -15.22
N GLY A 22 -49.46 5.07 -14.40
CA GLY A 22 -49.11 5.08 -12.99
C GLY A 22 -50.20 4.42 -12.16
N LEU A 23 -49.80 3.67 -11.13
CA LEU A 23 -50.67 3.29 -10.02
C LEU A 23 -49.84 3.17 -8.75
N THR A 24 -50.01 4.15 -7.86
CA THR A 24 -49.57 4.10 -6.46
C THR A 24 -50.60 3.33 -5.66
N ALA A 25 -50.19 2.33 -4.89
CA ALA A 25 -50.97 1.80 -3.77
C ALA A 25 -50.03 1.36 -2.64
N ALA A 26 -50.13 2.08 -1.51
CA ALA A 26 -49.63 1.64 -0.23
C ALA A 26 -50.46 0.42 0.25
N GLY A 27 -49.77 -0.54 0.87
CA GLY A 27 -50.41 -1.70 1.47
C GLY A 27 -49.50 -2.33 2.52
N CYS A 28 -49.54 -1.80 3.75
CA CYS A 28 -49.15 -2.54 4.94
C CYS A 28 -50.14 -3.71 5.11
N GLY A 29 -49.62 -4.93 5.21
CA GLY A 29 -50.40 -6.12 5.48
C GLY A 29 -49.57 -7.12 6.27
N SER A 30 -49.56 -6.97 7.59
CA SER A 30 -49.13 -8.02 8.52
C SER A 30 -50.11 -9.19 8.41
N ASN A 31 -49.61 -10.40 8.17
CA ASN A 31 -50.31 -11.60 8.59
C ASN A 31 -49.31 -12.69 8.97
N THR A 32 -49.35 -13.02 10.25
CA THR A 32 -48.82 -14.22 10.88
C THR A 32 -49.48 -15.46 10.27
N LEU A 33 -48.68 -16.37 9.73
CA LEU A 33 -49.03 -17.78 9.63
C LEU A 33 -47.80 -18.63 9.93
N SER A 34 -47.86 -19.29 11.09
CA SER A 34 -46.99 -20.39 11.49
C SER A 34 -47.19 -21.58 10.54
N GLY A 35 -46.10 -22.21 10.13
CA GLY A 35 -46.15 -23.45 9.35
C GLY A 35 -44.76 -23.97 9.02
N ASP A 36 -44.36 -24.97 9.80
CA ASP A 36 -43.36 -26.01 9.56
C ASP A 36 -41.87 -25.69 9.42
N ALA A 37 -41.18 -26.13 10.48
CA ALA A 37 -39.76 -26.38 10.59
C ALA A 37 -39.24 -27.24 9.42
N THR A 38 -38.31 -26.67 8.66
CA THR A 38 -37.27 -27.44 7.99
C THR A 38 -35.94 -26.79 8.37
N SER A 39 -35.18 -27.47 9.22
CA SER A 39 -33.86 -27.04 9.66
C SER A 39 -32.88 -27.04 8.48
N SER A 40 -32.75 -25.89 7.81
CA SER A 40 -31.52 -25.55 7.10
C SER A 40 -30.65 -24.78 8.08
N SER A 41 -29.54 -25.40 8.49
CA SER A 41 -28.48 -24.75 9.24
C SER A 41 -27.89 -23.62 8.38
N THR A 42 -28.45 -22.42 8.52
CA THR A 42 -27.75 -21.20 8.13
C THR A 42 -26.56 -21.10 9.06
N THR A 43 -25.38 -21.42 8.54
CA THR A 43 -24.11 -21.02 9.13
C THR A 43 -24.17 -19.50 9.27
N THR A 44 -24.45 -19.06 10.49
CA THR A 44 -24.33 -17.67 10.90
C THR A 44 -22.88 -17.29 10.65
N THR A 45 -22.61 -16.61 9.54
CA THR A 45 -21.38 -15.84 9.37
C THR A 45 -21.29 -14.94 10.57
N LYS A 46 -20.36 -15.28 11.47
CA LYS A 46 -19.96 -14.49 12.62
C LYS A 46 -19.81 -13.06 12.14
N ALA A 47 -20.71 -12.19 12.58
CA ALA A 47 -20.58 -10.76 12.39
C ALA A 47 -19.17 -10.39 12.85
N SER A 48 -18.35 -9.91 11.92
CA SER A 48 -17.10 -9.26 12.22
C SER A 48 -17.42 -8.24 13.30
N SER A 49 -16.84 -8.39 14.48
CA SER A 49 -16.87 -7.39 15.52
C SER A 49 -16.46 -6.08 14.87
N ALA A 50 -17.43 -5.19 14.62
CA ALA A 50 -17.12 -3.83 14.25
C ALA A 50 -16.26 -3.30 15.39
N ALA A 51 -14.96 -3.08 15.12
CA ALA A 51 -14.05 -2.55 16.11
C ALA A 51 -14.67 -1.27 16.67
N THR A 52 -15.04 -1.30 17.95
CA THR A 52 -15.67 -0.16 18.59
C THR A 52 -14.63 0.96 18.64
N ALA A 53 -14.95 2.10 18.04
CA ALA A 53 -14.11 3.29 18.10
C ALA A 53 -13.81 3.65 19.57
N ASP A 54 -12.58 4.10 19.83
CA ASP A 54 -12.14 4.58 21.14
C ASP A 54 -12.10 6.12 21.16
N PRO A 55 -13.06 6.78 21.85
CA PRO A 55 -13.08 8.24 21.94
C PRO A 55 -11.83 8.84 22.57
N ALA A 56 -11.13 8.10 23.45
CA ALA A 56 -9.91 8.59 24.08
C ALA A 56 -8.74 8.67 23.07
N LEU A 57 -8.66 7.71 22.15
CA LEU A 57 -7.66 7.76 21.06
C LEU A 57 -7.99 8.87 20.07
N LYS A 58 -9.27 9.10 19.75
CA LYS A 58 -9.69 10.21 18.89
C LYS A 58 -9.27 11.56 19.46
N ALA A 59 -9.37 11.76 20.78
CA ALA A 59 -9.01 13.00 21.44
C ALA A 59 -7.50 13.34 21.38
N MET A 60 -6.65 12.37 21.04
CA MET A 60 -5.21 12.55 20.85
C MET A 60 -4.83 12.98 19.42
N LEU A 61 -5.79 13.01 18.49
CA LEU A 61 -5.57 13.45 17.11
C LEU A 61 -5.54 14.98 17.00
N PRO A 62 -5.01 15.58 15.92
CA PRO A 62 -5.08 17.02 15.70
C PRO A 62 -6.54 17.52 15.66
N GLU A 63 -6.79 18.75 16.13
CA GLU A 63 -8.14 19.33 16.20
C GLU A 63 -8.86 19.33 14.83
N SER A 64 -8.10 19.52 13.75
CA SER A 64 -8.60 19.44 12.37
C SER A 64 -9.18 18.06 12.03
N VAL A 65 -8.50 16.99 12.45
CA VAL A 65 -8.91 15.59 12.25
C VAL A 65 -10.10 15.25 13.17
N GLN A 66 -10.05 15.70 14.42
CA GLN A 66 -11.16 15.51 15.37
C GLN A 66 -12.46 16.13 14.85
N SER A 67 -12.39 17.37 14.36
CA SER A 67 -13.53 18.16 13.90
C SER A 67 -14.09 17.66 12.56
N SER A 68 -13.22 17.30 11.62
CA SER A 68 -13.64 16.77 10.32
C SER A 68 -14.06 15.30 10.36
N GLY A 69 -13.59 14.55 11.38
CA GLY A 69 -13.74 13.10 11.45
C GLY A 69 -13.00 12.36 10.34
N THR A 70 -12.04 13.01 9.66
CA THR A 70 -11.33 12.48 8.49
C THR A 70 -9.82 12.61 8.68
N LEU A 71 -9.11 11.52 8.41
CA LEU A 71 -7.65 11.46 8.40
C LEU A 71 -7.15 11.40 6.95
N ARG A 72 -6.44 12.43 6.49
CA ARG A 72 -5.89 12.51 5.13
C ARG A 72 -4.57 11.77 5.08
N VAL A 73 -4.51 10.68 4.34
CA VAL A 73 -3.35 9.78 4.29
C VAL A 73 -2.71 9.81 2.91
N GLY A 74 -1.42 10.13 2.86
CA GLY A 74 -0.62 9.98 1.64
C GLY A 74 -0.15 8.53 1.45
N THR A 75 -0.11 8.06 0.20
CA THR A 75 0.39 6.71 -0.16
C THR A 75 0.93 6.71 -1.61
N ASN A 76 1.85 5.81 -1.95
CA ASN A 76 2.29 5.57 -3.32
C ASN A 76 1.65 4.27 -3.82
N ALA A 77 0.51 4.37 -4.49
CA ALA A 77 -0.32 3.23 -4.91
C ALA A 77 0.23 2.47 -6.13
N GLU A 78 1.54 2.19 -6.13
CA GLU A 78 2.30 1.48 -7.16
C GLU A 78 3.27 0.46 -6.52
N TYR A 79 2.95 -0.01 -5.31
CA TYR A 79 3.78 -0.87 -4.45
C TYR A 79 3.02 -2.12 -3.96
N ALA A 80 2.52 -2.92 -4.91
CA ALA A 80 1.74 -4.11 -4.60
C ALA A 80 2.61 -5.20 -3.89
N PRO A 81 2.09 -5.87 -2.84
CA PRO A 81 0.69 -5.93 -2.43
C PRO A 81 0.29 -4.92 -1.34
N ASN A 82 1.22 -4.07 -0.90
CA ASN A 82 1.04 -3.25 0.28
C ASN A 82 0.11 -2.06 -0.03
N GLU A 83 0.31 -1.42 -1.17
CA GLU A 83 -0.54 -0.35 -1.66
C GLU A 83 -0.53 -0.30 -3.20
N PHE A 84 -1.69 -0.40 -3.83
CA PHE A 84 -1.81 -0.36 -5.28
C PHE A 84 -3.21 0.07 -5.73
N LEU A 85 -3.34 0.48 -6.99
CA LEU A 85 -4.62 0.80 -7.59
C LEU A 85 -5.31 -0.44 -8.14
N ASP A 86 -6.55 -0.68 -7.69
CA ASP A 86 -7.54 -1.52 -8.36
C ASP A 86 -8.56 -0.62 -9.06
N GLY A 87 -8.34 -0.36 -10.34
CA GLY A 87 -9.05 0.67 -11.09
C GLY A 87 -8.72 2.06 -10.54
N THR A 88 -9.67 2.70 -9.86
CA THR A 88 -9.49 4.02 -9.22
C THR A 88 -9.43 3.94 -7.70
N THR A 89 -9.47 2.74 -7.12
CA THR A 89 -9.50 2.54 -5.67
C THR A 89 -8.14 2.05 -5.20
N VAL A 90 -7.57 2.73 -4.21
CA VAL A 90 -6.35 2.25 -3.55
C VAL A 90 -6.72 1.06 -2.66
N LYS A 91 -5.96 -0.03 -2.77
CA LYS A 91 -6.12 -1.27 -2.00
C LYS A 91 -4.74 -1.81 -1.61
N GLY A 92 -4.71 -2.75 -0.67
CA GLY A 92 -3.50 -3.45 -0.27
C GLY A 92 -3.41 -3.62 1.24
N MET A 93 -2.34 -4.27 1.67
CA MET A 93 -2.07 -4.55 3.09
C MET A 93 -2.02 -3.29 3.95
N ASP A 94 -1.30 -2.26 3.52
CA ASP A 94 -1.19 -0.98 4.22
C ASP A 94 -2.56 -0.29 4.30
N ILE A 95 -3.36 -0.42 3.25
CA ILE A 95 -4.69 0.19 3.17
C ILE A 95 -5.66 -0.50 4.14
N ASP A 96 -5.70 -1.83 4.13
CA ASP A 96 -6.56 -2.61 5.03
C ASP A 96 -6.17 -2.36 6.50
N LEU A 97 -4.87 -2.32 6.80
CA LEU A 97 -4.36 -2.01 8.12
C LEU A 97 -4.72 -0.59 8.57
N MET A 98 -4.46 0.41 7.73
CA MET A 98 -4.72 1.80 8.08
C MET A 98 -6.22 2.09 8.20
N ASN A 99 -7.08 1.39 7.45
CA ASN A 99 -8.52 1.43 7.64
C ASN A 99 -8.94 0.84 8.99
N ALA A 100 -8.33 -0.27 9.44
CA ALA A 100 -8.57 -0.83 10.77
C ALA A 100 -8.15 0.14 11.88
N VAL A 101 -6.98 0.79 11.72
CA VAL A 101 -6.52 1.88 12.61
C VAL A 101 -7.53 3.02 12.63
N GLY A 102 -7.97 3.51 11.46
CA GLY A 102 -8.96 4.59 11.35
C GLY A 102 -10.30 4.25 12.02
N ALA A 103 -10.77 3.02 11.86
CA ALA A 103 -11.97 2.53 12.52
C ALA A 103 -11.83 2.56 14.05
N LYS A 104 -10.69 2.11 14.60
CA LYS A 104 -10.42 2.18 16.03
C LYS A 104 -10.28 3.61 16.54
N LEU A 105 -9.72 4.51 15.74
CA LEU A 105 -9.64 5.95 16.02
C LEU A 105 -10.97 6.70 15.86
N GLY A 106 -12.00 6.08 15.29
CA GLY A 106 -13.29 6.73 15.04
C GLY A 106 -13.23 7.84 13.99
N VAL A 107 -12.40 7.65 12.96
CA VAL A 107 -12.23 8.57 11.82
C VAL A 107 -12.28 7.80 10.49
N LYS A 108 -12.74 8.48 9.43
CA LYS A 108 -12.64 7.96 8.06
C LYS A 108 -11.23 8.22 7.54
N VAL A 109 -10.63 7.24 6.87
CA VAL A 109 -9.36 7.42 6.17
C VAL A 109 -9.63 7.83 4.72
N GLU A 110 -8.96 8.88 4.26
CA GLU A 110 -9.01 9.33 2.86
C GLU A 110 -7.60 9.32 2.27
N TYR A 111 -7.42 8.53 1.22
CA TYR A 111 -6.12 8.32 0.61
C TYR A 111 -5.86 9.28 -0.54
N SER A 112 -4.64 9.82 -0.59
CA SER A 112 -4.12 10.61 -1.71
C SER A 112 -2.90 9.91 -2.30
N ASN A 113 -2.99 9.52 -3.57
CA ASN A 113 -1.86 8.95 -4.28
C ASN A 113 -0.82 10.03 -4.62
N ALA A 114 0.47 9.75 -4.39
CA ALA A 114 1.59 10.60 -4.75
C ALA A 114 2.84 9.77 -5.03
N SER A 115 3.89 10.39 -5.58
CA SER A 115 5.19 9.73 -5.68
C SER A 115 5.80 9.51 -4.30
N PHE A 116 6.48 8.37 -4.11
CA PHE A 116 7.05 7.95 -2.83
C PHE A 116 7.91 9.05 -2.18
N ASP A 117 8.84 9.62 -2.93
CA ASP A 117 9.78 10.67 -2.48
C ASP A 117 9.08 11.93 -1.95
N SER A 118 7.85 12.21 -2.43
CA SER A 118 7.12 13.41 -2.06
C SER A 118 6.32 13.28 -0.76
N LEU A 119 6.08 12.04 -0.30
CA LEU A 119 5.17 11.75 0.81
C LEU A 119 5.70 12.27 2.14
N LEU A 120 6.98 12.04 2.45
CA LEU A 120 7.59 12.51 3.71
C LEU A 120 7.55 14.04 3.81
N THR A 121 7.90 14.74 2.73
CA THR A 121 7.77 16.21 2.68
C THR A 121 6.31 16.66 2.76
N GLY A 122 5.39 15.91 2.15
CA GLY A 122 3.96 16.14 2.27
C GLY A 122 3.45 16.06 3.71
N VAL A 123 3.93 15.08 4.48
CA VAL A 123 3.60 14.98 5.91
C VAL A 123 4.29 16.10 6.71
N ALA A 124 5.58 16.36 6.48
CA ALA A 124 6.32 17.42 7.17
C ALA A 124 5.74 18.84 6.94
N SER A 125 5.09 19.05 5.80
CA SER A 125 4.41 20.31 5.45
C SER A 125 2.91 20.34 5.76
N ASN A 126 2.38 19.33 6.47
CA ASN A 126 0.96 19.18 6.83
C ASN A 126 0.00 19.10 5.63
N ARG A 127 0.50 18.72 4.44
CA ARG A 127 -0.35 18.37 3.29
C ARG A 127 -1.16 17.11 3.58
N TYR A 128 -0.57 16.16 4.29
CA TYR A 128 -1.20 14.95 4.81
C TYR A 128 -1.15 14.93 6.34
N ASP A 129 -2.15 14.32 6.97
CA ASP A 129 -2.17 14.10 8.42
C ASP A 129 -1.32 12.88 8.82
N ALA A 130 -1.19 11.92 7.90
CA ALA A 130 -0.27 10.79 8.00
C ALA A 130 0.12 10.28 6.61
N ALA A 131 1.11 9.39 6.53
CA ALA A 131 1.36 8.60 5.33
C ALA A 131 1.62 7.13 5.70
N ILE A 132 1.17 6.22 4.84
CA ILE A 132 1.47 4.79 4.93
C ILE A 132 1.78 4.28 3.52
N SER A 133 3.00 3.75 3.36
CA SER A 133 3.51 3.32 2.06
C SER A 133 4.78 2.47 2.24
N SER A 134 4.74 1.46 3.11
CA SER A 134 5.91 0.58 3.34
C SER A 134 7.21 1.32 3.75
N PHE A 135 7.10 2.46 4.45
CA PHE A 135 8.28 3.26 4.81
C PHE A 135 9.17 2.54 5.82
N THR A 136 10.34 2.09 5.40
CA THR A 136 11.41 1.68 6.32
C THR A 136 11.73 2.80 7.31
N ILE A 137 11.77 2.49 8.60
CA ILE A 137 12.17 3.43 9.65
C ILE A 137 13.69 3.55 9.63
N THR A 138 14.20 4.70 9.20
CA THR A 138 15.62 5.04 9.22
C THR A 138 15.88 6.24 10.12
N SER A 139 17.11 6.38 10.61
CA SER A 139 17.50 7.52 11.46
C SER A 139 17.23 8.86 10.77
N ALA A 140 17.55 8.96 9.46
CA ALA A 140 17.33 10.16 8.67
C ALA A 140 15.84 10.53 8.51
N ARG A 141 14.94 9.53 8.44
CA ARG A 141 13.49 9.77 8.40
C ARG A 141 12.97 10.20 9.77
N LEU A 142 13.43 9.56 10.85
CA LEU A 142 13.05 9.92 12.23
C LEU A 142 13.47 11.35 12.61
N GLU A 143 14.48 11.94 11.96
CA GLU A 143 14.81 13.36 12.16
C GLU A 143 13.71 14.30 11.65
N GLN A 144 12.96 13.90 10.62
CA GLN A 144 12.01 14.76 9.92
C GLN A 144 10.56 14.56 10.37
N VAL A 145 10.22 13.35 10.80
CA VAL A 145 8.84 12.92 11.09
C VAL A 145 8.78 12.03 12.33
N ASN A 146 7.56 11.75 12.80
CA ASN A 146 7.30 10.63 13.69
C ASN A 146 6.99 9.39 12.85
N MET A 147 7.41 8.20 13.30
CA MET A 147 7.08 6.93 12.65
C MET A 147 6.60 5.91 13.68
N VAL A 148 5.46 5.27 13.41
CA VAL A 148 4.89 4.22 14.27
C VAL A 148 5.11 2.87 13.62
N GLN A 149 5.89 2.01 14.25
CA GLN A 149 6.19 0.69 13.69
C GLN A 149 4.90 -0.14 13.53
N TYR A 150 4.76 -0.83 12.40
CA TYR A 150 3.60 -1.71 12.15
C TYR A 150 3.92 -3.05 11.48
N TYR A 151 5.14 -3.22 10.95
CA TYR A 151 5.52 -4.39 10.17
C TYR A 151 7.04 -4.50 10.11
N ASN A 152 7.58 -5.68 9.78
CA ASN A 152 8.98 -5.90 9.46
C ASN A 152 9.13 -6.51 8.06
N ALA A 153 10.00 -5.93 7.25
CA ALA A 153 10.39 -6.50 5.95
C ALA A 153 11.88 -6.34 5.72
N GLY A 154 12.46 -7.17 4.87
CA GLY A 154 13.84 -7.03 4.41
C GLY A 154 13.91 -6.92 2.90
N THR A 155 15.09 -6.59 2.39
CA THR A 155 15.35 -6.49 0.96
C THR A 155 15.47 -7.89 0.34
N GLN A 156 14.90 -8.07 -0.85
CA GLN A 156 14.92 -9.29 -1.63
C GLN A 156 15.19 -8.99 -3.11
N TRP A 157 16.14 -9.70 -3.70
CA TRP A 157 16.40 -9.61 -5.14
C TRP A 157 15.41 -10.43 -5.94
N VAL A 158 15.05 -9.91 -7.11
CA VAL A 158 14.23 -10.59 -8.11
C VAL A 158 14.94 -10.56 -9.45
N VAL A 159 14.94 -11.68 -10.16
CA VAL A 159 15.56 -11.84 -11.48
C VAL A 159 14.56 -12.43 -12.48
N ALA A 160 14.87 -12.34 -13.76
CA ALA A 160 14.12 -13.09 -14.77
C ALA A 160 14.29 -14.60 -14.55
N LYS A 161 13.25 -15.39 -14.85
CA LYS A 161 13.23 -16.84 -14.68
C LYS A 161 14.45 -17.52 -15.29
N GLY A 162 15.11 -18.37 -14.51
CA GLY A 162 16.33 -19.07 -14.90
C GLY A 162 17.59 -18.20 -14.89
N ASN A 163 17.49 -16.95 -14.40
CA ASN A 163 18.57 -15.98 -14.28
C ASN A 163 19.47 -15.90 -15.55
N PRO A 164 18.92 -15.55 -16.72
CA PRO A 164 19.65 -15.60 -17.99
C PRO A 164 20.84 -14.61 -18.04
N LYS A 165 20.78 -13.53 -17.26
CA LYS A 165 21.87 -12.56 -17.13
C LYS A 165 22.94 -12.97 -16.11
N LYS A 166 22.71 -14.08 -15.39
CA LYS A 166 23.62 -14.66 -14.40
C LYS A 166 24.05 -13.66 -13.33
N ILE A 167 23.13 -12.79 -12.90
CA ILE A 167 23.42 -11.87 -11.81
C ILE A 167 23.55 -12.66 -10.52
N ASP A 168 24.60 -12.37 -9.77
CA ASP A 168 24.78 -12.84 -8.40
C ASP A 168 24.38 -11.68 -7.46
N PRO A 169 23.34 -11.83 -6.63
CA PRO A 169 22.97 -10.81 -5.65
C PRO A 169 24.11 -10.42 -4.70
N ASP A 170 25.10 -11.29 -4.47
CA ASP A 170 26.26 -10.99 -3.62
C ASP A 170 27.39 -10.30 -4.42
N ASN A 171 27.38 -10.40 -5.76
CA ASN A 171 28.28 -9.69 -6.65
C ASN A 171 27.58 -9.27 -7.96
N ALA A 172 26.94 -8.10 -7.93
CA ALA A 172 26.22 -7.53 -9.06
C ALA A 172 27.09 -6.58 -9.92
N CYS A 173 28.42 -6.53 -9.72
CA CYS A 173 29.28 -5.58 -10.41
C CYS A 173 29.17 -5.70 -11.95
N GLY A 174 29.09 -4.55 -12.62
CA GLY A 174 28.89 -4.43 -14.06
C GLY A 174 27.50 -4.79 -14.58
N GLN A 175 26.57 -5.24 -13.73
CA GLN A 175 25.20 -5.54 -14.11
C GLN A 175 24.32 -4.29 -14.13
N ILE A 176 23.20 -4.39 -14.86
CA ILE A 176 22.15 -3.38 -14.82
C ILE A 176 21.10 -3.82 -13.80
N VAL A 177 20.79 -2.99 -12.81
CA VAL A 177 19.83 -3.31 -11.73
C VAL A 177 18.77 -2.24 -11.67
N SER A 178 17.48 -2.62 -11.65
CA SER A 178 16.38 -1.66 -11.49
C SER A 178 15.93 -1.53 -10.04
N VAL A 179 15.48 -0.33 -9.67
CA VAL A 179 15.01 -0.01 -8.31
C VAL A 179 14.03 1.17 -8.37
N GLN A 180 13.11 1.25 -7.43
CA GLN A 180 12.31 2.46 -7.21
C GLN A 180 13.16 3.53 -6.48
N THR A 181 13.05 4.80 -6.91
CA THR A 181 13.74 5.93 -6.27
C THR A 181 13.22 6.17 -4.84
N GLY A 182 14.10 6.65 -3.96
CA GLY A 182 13.79 7.07 -2.58
C GLY A 182 13.64 5.93 -1.56
N THR A 183 13.69 4.68 -2.03
CA THR A 183 13.71 3.50 -1.17
C THR A 183 15.10 3.32 -0.55
N THR A 184 15.18 2.56 0.55
CA THR A 184 16.48 2.22 1.16
C THR A 184 17.35 1.40 0.21
N GLN A 185 16.75 0.63 -0.71
CA GLN A 185 17.50 -0.10 -1.73
C GLN A 185 18.18 0.84 -2.73
N SER A 186 17.52 1.93 -3.11
CA SER A 186 18.07 2.99 -3.97
C SER A 186 19.13 3.82 -3.26
N ASP A 187 18.83 4.24 -2.03
CA ASP A 187 19.57 5.34 -1.39
C ASP A 187 20.69 4.85 -0.45
N ASP A 188 20.55 3.66 0.12
CA ASP A 188 21.49 3.12 1.12
C ASP A 188 22.22 1.85 0.63
N ASP A 189 21.53 0.93 -0.06
CA ASP A 189 22.09 -0.36 -0.45
C ASP A 189 22.92 -0.32 -1.74
N LEU A 190 22.29 0.06 -2.87
CA LEU A 190 22.97 0.10 -4.17
C LEU A 190 24.22 0.99 -4.19
N PRO A 191 24.25 2.18 -3.57
CA PRO A 191 25.46 3.02 -3.53
C PRO A 191 26.63 2.35 -2.81
N VAL A 192 26.37 1.60 -1.72
CA VAL A 192 27.41 0.84 -1.01
C VAL A 192 27.96 -0.28 -1.89
N ARG A 193 27.09 -0.99 -2.61
CA ARG A 193 27.50 -2.06 -3.54
C ARG A 193 28.28 -1.51 -4.73
N GLN A 194 27.84 -0.41 -5.33
CA GLN A 194 28.55 0.31 -6.39
C GLN A 194 29.96 0.71 -5.94
N LYS A 195 30.07 1.30 -4.74
CA LYS A 195 31.36 1.64 -4.15
C LYS A 195 32.25 0.41 -3.99
N ALA A 196 31.74 -0.69 -3.47
CA ALA A 196 32.49 -1.93 -3.33
C ALA A 196 33.03 -2.46 -4.67
N CYS A 197 32.23 -2.40 -5.74
CA CYS A 197 32.68 -2.73 -7.10
C CYS A 197 33.87 -1.87 -7.54
N THR A 198 33.75 -0.54 -7.38
CA THR A 198 34.81 0.40 -7.79
C THR A 198 36.09 0.25 -6.96
N ASP A 199 35.96 0.01 -5.64
CA ASP A 199 37.10 -0.22 -4.75
C ASP A 199 37.82 -1.54 -5.09
N ALA A 200 37.09 -2.55 -5.59
CA ALA A 200 37.63 -3.82 -6.08
C ALA A 200 38.20 -3.74 -7.51
N GLY A 201 38.08 -2.60 -8.20
CA GLY A 201 38.51 -2.43 -9.58
C GLY A 201 37.59 -3.10 -10.61
N GLU A 202 36.36 -3.45 -10.22
CA GLU A 202 35.33 -4.01 -11.08
C GLU A 202 34.44 -2.90 -11.66
N PRO A 203 33.75 -3.14 -12.80
CA PRO A 203 32.77 -2.18 -13.31
C PRO A 203 31.66 -1.92 -12.30
N GLU A 204 31.23 -0.66 -12.20
CA GLU A 204 30.14 -0.25 -11.33
C GLU A 204 28.81 -0.89 -11.74
N ILE A 205 27.91 -1.09 -10.78
CA ILE A 205 26.51 -1.45 -11.06
C ILE A 205 25.84 -0.28 -11.79
N GLN A 206 25.16 -0.56 -12.89
CA GLN A 206 24.35 0.42 -13.61
C GLN A 206 22.93 0.43 -13.04
N VAL A 207 22.60 1.46 -12.26
CA VAL A 207 21.27 1.57 -11.63
C VAL A 207 20.27 2.19 -12.60
N LEU A 208 19.14 1.50 -12.82
CA LEU A 208 17.96 2.03 -13.48
C LEU A 208 16.90 2.41 -12.44
N SER A 209 16.88 3.68 -12.08
CA SER A 209 15.89 4.22 -11.13
C SER A 209 14.57 4.53 -11.82
N PHE A 210 13.46 4.21 -11.14
CA PHE A 210 12.10 4.47 -11.59
C PHE A 210 11.28 5.12 -10.48
N ASP A 211 10.27 5.90 -10.85
CA ASP A 211 9.36 6.50 -9.87
C ASP A 211 8.40 5.46 -9.26
N SER A 212 8.13 4.37 -9.99
CA SER A 212 7.25 3.27 -9.58
C SER A 212 8.00 1.94 -9.52
N GLN A 213 7.63 1.08 -8.56
CA GLN A 213 8.18 -0.27 -8.48
C GLN A 213 7.63 -1.19 -9.58
N GLU A 214 6.44 -0.90 -10.10
CA GLU A 214 5.89 -1.58 -11.28
C GLU A 214 6.80 -1.43 -12.50
N ASP A 215 7.34 -0.23 -12.74
CA ASP A 215 8.28 0.02 -13.84
C ASP A 215 9.64 -0.65 -13.60
N ALA A 216 10.13 -0.64 -12.36
CA ALA A 216 11.35 -1.37 -11.99
C ALA A 216 11.20 -2.89 -12.24
N THR A 217 10.04 -3.45 -11.91
CA THR A 217 9.68 -4.85 -12.18
C THR A 217 9.58 -5.13 -13.68
N ALA A 218 8.92 -4.25 -14.42
CA ALA A 218 8.78 -4.37 -15.87
C ALA A 218 10.14 -4.34 -16.58
N ALA A 219 11.12 -3.59 -16.07
CA ALA A 219 12.48 -3.55 -16.61
C ALA A 219 13.17 -4.92 -16.54
N VAL A 220 12.94 -5.72 -15.49
CA VAL A 220 13.48 -7.09 -15.39
C VAL A 220 12.74 -8.02 -16.35
N VAL A 221 11.40 -7.95 -16.40
CA VAL A 221 10.57 -8.76 -17.31
C VAL A 221 10.93 -8.52 -18.78
N GLN A 222 11.23 -7.28 -19.14
CA GLN A 222 11.63 -6.89 -20.50
C GLN A 222 13.12 -7.16 -20.80
N GLY A 223 13.90 -7.63 -19.82
CA GLY A 223 15.33 -7.89 -19.96
C GLY A 223 16.19 -6.62 -20.06
N ARG A 224 15.66 -5.45 -19.68
CA ARG A 224 16.42 -4.19 -19.59
C ARG A 224 17.36 -4.24 -18.38
N ALA A 225 16.87 -4.71 -17.24
CA ALA A 225 17.67 -4.99 -16.05
C ALA A 225 17.97 -6.49 -15.90
N ALA A 226 19.08 -6.82 -15.25
CA ALA A 226 19.47 -8.18 -14.88
C ALA A 226 18.71 -8.68 -13.64
N GLY A 227 18.41 -7.76 -12.73
CA GLY A 227 17.58 -7.98 -11.55
C GLY A 227 17.05 -6.66 -11.02
N MET A 228 16.22 -6.76 -9.99
CA MET A 228 15.76 -5.63 -9.21
C MET A 228 15.88 -5.92 -7.72
N LEU A 229 15.87 -4.85 -6.93
CA LEU A 229 15.65 -4.93 -5.50
C LEU A 229 14.26 -4.38 -5.16
N ALA A 230 13.63 -5.01 -4.17
CA ALA A 230 12.44 -4.51 -3.50
C ALA A 230 12.39 -5.14 -2.10
N ASP A 231 11.48 -4.66 -1.27
CA ASP A 231 11.13 -5.35 -0.05
C ASP A 231 10.55 -6.75 -0.31
N SER A 232 10.73 -7.66 0.64
CA SER A 232 10.41 -9.08 0.48
C SER A 232 8.93 -9.37 0.17
N PRO A 233 7.90 -8.66 0.72
CA PRO A 233 6.52 -8.91 0.33
C PRO A 233 6.26 -8.51 -1.12
N ILE A 234 6.85 -7.41 -1.57
CA ILE A 234 6.71 -6.87 -2.93
C ILE A 234 7.40 -7.80 -3.93
N ALA A 235 8.64 -8.22 -3.62
CA ALA A 235 9.38 -9.18 -4.42
C ALA A 235 8.60 -10.51 -4.59
N ALA A 236 8.09 -11.06 -3.49
CA ALA A 236 7.32 -12.30 -3.51
C ALA A 236 6.01 -12.15 -4.31
N TYR A 237 5.32 -11.01 -4.16
CA TYR A 237 4.10 -10.73 -4.91
C TYR A 237 4.37 -10.55 -6.41
N ALA A 238 5.44 -9.85 -6.79
CA ALA A 238 5.83 -9.69 -8.19
C ALA A 238 6.09 -11.05 -8.87
N VAL A 239 6.78 -11.97 -8.20
CA VAL A 239 6.98 -13.34 -8.70
C VAL A 239 5.64 -14.07 -8.85
N LYS A 240 4.76 -13.97 -7.84
CA LYS A 240 3.42 -14.58 -7.90
C LYS A 240 2.57 -14.05 -9.06
N GLN A 241 2.58 -12.74 -9.31
CA GLN A 241 1.78 -12.11 -10.37
C GLN A 241 2.32 -12.37 -11.77
N THR A 242 3.64 -12.49 -11.91
CA THR A 242 4.27 -12.68 -13.21
C THR A 242 4.38 -14.14 -13.65
N GLY A 243 4.01 -15.09 -12.77
CA GLY A 243 4.07 -16.53 -13.04
C GLY A 243 5.49 -16.99 -13.32
N ASP A 244 5.72 -17.63 -14.47
CA ASP A 244 7.04 -18.18 -14.84
C ASP A 244 8.02 -17.15 -15.43
N LYS A 245 7.77 -15.84 -15.29
CA LYS A 245 8.66 -14.80 -15.86
C LYS A 245 9.74 -14.33 -14.90
N LEU A 246 9.48 -14.33 -13.60
CA LEU A 246 10.41 -13.88 -12.57
C LEU A 246 10.67 -14.98 -11.54
N GLU A 247 11.76 -14.86 -10.79
CA GLU A 247 12.01 -15.66 -9.60
C GLU A 247 12.82 -14.86 -8.56
N LEU A 248 12.67 -15.23 -7.28
CA LEU A 248 13.47 -14.68 -6.21
C LEU A 248 14.92 -15.17 -6.36
N SER A 249 15.89 -14.30 -6.07
CA SER A 249 17.31 -14.62 -6.10
C SER A 249 17.97 -14.21 -4.78
N GLY A 250 18.85 -15.05 -4.24
CA GLY A 250 19.49 -14.78 -2.95
C GLY A 250 18.53 -14.87 -1.76
N LYS A 251 19.01 -14.45 -0.59
CA LYS A 251 18.25 -14.44 0.66
C LYS A 251 17.65 -13.06 0.90
N VAL A 252 16.62 -13.00 1.75
CA VAL A 252 16.20 -11.74 2.38
C VAL A 252 17.30 -11.26 3.32
N TYR A 253 17.62 -9.97 3.28
CA TYR A 253 18.61 -9.32 4.16
C TYR A 253 18.12 -7.94 4.59
N ASP A 254 18.85 -7.28 5.50
CA ASP A 254 18.55 -5.94 6.01
C ASP A 254 17.08 -5.76 6.44
N SER A 255 16.58 -6.74 7.19
CA SER A 255 15.23 -6.66 7.75
C SER A 255 15.12 -5.47 8.69
N ALA A 256 14.16 -4.61 8.42
CA ALA A 256 13.94 -3.36 9.13
C ALA A 256 12.44 -3.11 9.33
N PRO A 257 12.08 -2.32 10.35
CA PRO A 257 10.68 -2.01 10.64
C PRO A 257 10.12 -1.01 9.63
N TYR A 258 8.87 -1.20 9.23
CA TYR A 258 8.06 -0.20 8.55
C TYR A 258 7.34 0.69 9.54
N GLY A 259 7.15 1.96 9.17
CA GLY A 259 6.47 2.94 9.99
C GLY A 259 5.35 3.69 9.29
N ILE A 260 4.23 3.88 10.00
CA ILE A 260 3.22 4.87 9.65
C ILE A 260 3.80 6.24 9.99
N VAL A 261 3.85 7.13 9.01
CA VAL A 261 4.49 8.43 9.13
C VAL A 261 3.50 9.49 9.60
N LEU A 262 3.86 10.28 10.60
CA LEU A 262 3.07 11.42 11.10
C LEU A 262 3.95 12.67 11.23
N PRO A 263 3.37 13.89 11.19
CA PRO A 263 4.14 15.11 11.35
C PRO A 263 4.93 15.12 12.66
N LYS A 264 6.13 15.71 12.66
CA LYS A 264 7.02 15.70 13.82
C LYS A 264 6.40 16.35 15.07
N ALA A 265 5.57 17.37 14.86
CA ALA A 265 4.84 18.05 15.92
C ALA A 265 3.72 17.19 16.55
N GLU A 266 3.24 16.16 15.84
CA GLU A 266 2.04 15.38 16.19
C GLU A 266 2.39 14.07 16.91
N THR A 267 3.21 14.17 17.96
CA THR A 267 3.62 12.99 18.75
C THR A 267 2.44 12.33 19.47
N ASP A 268 1.46 13.10 19.92
CA ASP A 268 0.25 12.54 20.54
C ASP A 268 -0.58 11.77 19.52
N ALA A 269 -0.69 12.24 18.28
CA ALA A 269 -1.34 11.49 17.21
C ALA A 269 -0.59 10.19 16.89
N ALA A 270 0.75 10.21 16.90
CA ALA A 270 1.56 9.01 16.70
C ALA A 270 1.34 7.99 17.84
N ASN A 271 1.25 8.45 19.09
CA ASN A 271 0.88 7.61 20.23
C ASN A 271 -0.55 7.06 20.11
N ALA A 272 -1.48 7.81 19.52
CA ALA A 272 -2.85 7.36 19.27
C ALA A 272 -2.87 6.22 18.24
N VAL A 273 -2.10 6.36 17.14
CA VAL A 273 -1.93 5.32 16.11
C VAL A 273 -1.27 4.06 16.69
N SER A 274 -0.22 4.22 17.49
CA SER A 274 0.45 3.11 18.19
C SER A 274 -0.53 2.32 19.07
N LYS A 275 -1.29 3.01 19.93
CA LYS A 275 -2.32 2.36 20.77
C LYS A 275 -3.46 1.75 19.94
N ALA A 276 -3.85 2.38 18.83
CA ALA A 276 -4.84 1.80 17.94
C ALA A 276 -4.35 0.49 17.35
N LEU A 277 -3.07 0.41 16.91
CA LEU A 277 -2.43 -0.82 16.45
C LEU A 277 -2.41 -1.90 17.54
N GLU A 278 -2.03 -1.55 18.77
CA GLU A 278 -2.06 -2.47 19.91
C GLU A 278 -3.47 -3.05 20.15
N GLU A 279 -4.49 -2.22 20.06
CA GLU A 279 -5.87 -2.62 20.28
C GLU A 279 -6.41 -3.53 19.16
N ILE A 280 -6.13 -3.21 17.90
CA ILE A 280 -6.55 -4.05 16.77
C ILE A 280 -5.74 -5.36 16.69
N ALA A 281 -4.53 -5.40 17.25
CA ALA A 281 -3.79 -6.65 17.43
C ALA A 281 -4.45 -7.54 18.50
N LYS A 282 -4.91 -6.96 19.61
CA LYS A 282 -5.62 -7.73 20.66
C LYS A 282 -6.95 -8.33 20.18
N ASP A 283 -7.65 -7.65 19.27
CA ASP A 283 -8.94 -8.11 18.75
C ASP A 283 -8.86 -8.96 17.47
N GLY A 284 -7.64 -9.14 16.92
CA GLY A 284 -7.36 -9.94 15.73
C GLY A 284 -7.56 -9.22 14.40
N SER A 285 -7.92 -7.93 14.42
CA SER A 285 -8.10 -7.14 13.20
C SER A 285 -6.77 -6.80 12.53
N TYR A 286 -5.66 -6.72 13.28
CA TYR A 286 -4.31 -6.57 12.71
C TYR A 286 -3.97 -7.74 11.79
N GLU A 287 -4.06 -8.97 12.29
CA GLU A 287 -3.78 -10.18 11.52
C GLU A 287 -4.77 -10.34 10.37
N ALA A 288 -6.03 -9.98 10.57
CA ALA A 288 -7.05 -10.01 9.52
C ALA A 288 -6.75 -9.01 8.39
N ALA A 289 -6.09 -7.89 8.67
CA ALA A 289 -5.64 -6.95 7.65
C ALA A 289 -4.42 -7.47 6.84
N LEU A 290 -3.54 -8.27 7.47
CA LEU A 290 -2.35 -8.81 6.81
C LEU A 290 -2.61 -10.09 5.99
N ALA A 291 -3.46 -10.98 6.52
CA ALA A 291 -3.66 -12.33 5.99
C ALA A 291 -4.08 -12.41 4.50
N PRO A 292 -4.99 -11.56 3.98
CA PRO A 292 -5.38 -11.59 2.56
C PRO A 292 -4.20 -11.40 1.60
N TRP A 293 -3.14 -10.75 2.08
CA TRP A 293 -1.96 -10.36 1.31
C TRP A 293 -0.77 -11.29 1.53
N GLY A 294 -0.88 -12.30 2.40
CA GLY A 294 0.24 -13.16 2.78
C GLY A 294 1.27 -12.45 3.65
N GLY A 295 0.84 -11.40 4.37
CA GLY A 295 1.72 -10.53 5.15
C GLY A 295 2.17 -11.12 6.49
N GLU A 296 1.75 -12.33 6.87
CA GLU A 296 1.93 -12.85 8.23
C GLU A 296 3.41 -12.97 8.65
N SER A 297 4.33 -13.17 7.70
CA SER A 297 5.75 -13.35 8.01
C SER A 297 6.45 -12.10 8.55
N GLY A 298 5.89 -10.91 8.30
CA GLY A 298 6.42 -9.64 8.81
C GLY A 298 5.57 -9.02 9.90
N ALA A 299 4.54 -9.73 10.38
CA ALA A 299 3.70 -9.28 11.48
C ALA A 299 4.53 -9.03 12.75
N VAL A 300 4.18 -7.99 13.50
CA VAL A 300 4.82 -7.62 14.77
C VAL A 300 3.80 -7.61 15.91
N THR A 301 4.28 -7.72 17.14
CA THR A 301 3.44 -7.72 18.35
C THR A 301 3.55 -6.43 19.17
N GLU A 302 4.47 -5.55 18.80
CA GLU A 302 4.71 -4.26 19.44
C GLU A 302 4.73 -3.17 18.37
N PHE A 303 4.20 -1.99 18.71
CA PHE A 303 3.99 -0.88 17.79
C PHE A 303 4.63 0.42 18.30
N PRO A 304 5.94 0.42 18.63
CA PRO A 304 6.59 1.59 19.22
C PRO A 304 6.54 2.82 18.29
N VAL A 305 6.41 3.99 18.91
CA VAL A 305 6.62 5.27 18.25
C VAL A 305 8.12 5.58 18.26
N ASN A 306 8.68 5.86 17.08
CA ASN A 306 10.09 6.17 16.88
C ASN A 306 11.02 5.09 17.49
N PRO A 307 10.91 3.81 17.09
CA PRO A 307 11.82 2.77 17.56
C PRO A 307 13.26 3.07 17.16
N ALA A 308 14.20 2.29 17.72
CA ALA A 308 15.58 2.29 17.22
C ALA A 308 15.56 1.99 15.72
N ALA A 309 16.11 2.91 14.94
CA ALA A 309 16.23 2.76 13.50
C ALA A 309 17.30 1.72 13.15
N SER A 310 17.12 1.09 12.00
CA SER A 310 18.16 0.33 11.29
C SER A 310 19.22 1.26 10.71
#